data_AF-A0A0C1TQG6-F1
#
_entry.id   AF-A0A0C1TQG6-F1
#
_cell.length_a   1.000
_cell.length_b   1.000
_cell.length_c   1.000
_cell.angle_alpha   90.00
_cell.angle_beta   90.00
_cell.angle_gamma   90.00
#
_symmetry.space_group_name_H-M   'P 1'
#
loop_
_entity.id
_entity.type
_entity.pdbx_description
1 polymer ?
#
loop_
_entity_poly.entity_id
_entity_poly.type
_entity_poly.pdbx_seq_one_letter_code
_entity_poly.pdbx_strand_id
1 'polypeptide(L)'
;MPEFYDVPSDMDVHESILSKETKNGFLVDVRMVKRHRQYEAALFLNGRYKPGPPLPRPLDNPSGDTTHWMGVRPSVGFTDEEAQTILDDVKSQNDLHHITFRDTWGREYGD
;
A
#
# COMPACT_ATOMS: atom_id res chain seq x y z
N MET A 1 -17.92 7.42 -8.97
CA MET A 1 -16.62 6.73 -8.82
C MET A 1 -15.70 7.71 -8.11
N PRO A 2 -15.04 7.35 -7.00
CA PRO A 2 -14.03 8.22 -6.42
C PRO A 2 -12.95 8.48 -7.48
N GLU A 3 -12.72 9.76 -7.78
CA GLU A 3 -11.70 10.16 -8.75
C GLU A 3 -10.33 9.97 -8.09
N PHE A 4 -9.58 8.98 -8.55
CA PHE A 4 -8.20 8.80 -8.10
C PHE A 4 -7.27 9.65 -8.95
N TYR A 5 -6.43 10.43 -8.28
CA TYR A 5 -5.49 11.33 -8.94
C TYR A 5 -4.08 10.74 -8.89
N ASP A 6 -3.25 11.05 -9.89
CA ASP A 6 -1.83 10.64 -9.95
C ASP A 6 -1.63 9.12 -10.13
N VAL A 7 -2.69 8.35 -10.44
CA VAL A 7 -2.58 6.91 -10.71
C VAL A 7 -1.91 6.73 -12.08
N PRO A 8 -0.78 6.00 -12.15
CA PRO A 8 -0.15 5.70 -13.44
C PRO A 8 -1.07 4.83 -14.30
N SER A 9 -1.11 5.06 -15.61
CA SER A 9 -2.01 4.32 -16.52
C SER A 9 -1.73 2.82 -16.63
N ASP A 10 -0.56 2.35 -16.17
CA ASP A 10 -0.20 0.93 -16.08
C ASP A 10 -0.65 0.27 -14.75
N MET A 11 -1.39 1.01 -13.91
CA MET A 11 -1.87 0.54 -12.61
C MET A 11 -3.39 0.41 -12.63
N ASP A 12 -3.85 -0.83 -12.51
CA ASP A 12 -5.28 -1.16 -12.45
C ASP A 12 -5.73 -1.19 -10.99
N VAL A 13 -6.57 -0.24 -10.57
CA VAL A 13 -7.06 -0.17 -9.18
C VAL A 13 -8.27 -1.08 -9.02
N HIS A 14 -8.13 -2.09 -8.15
CA HIS A 14 -9.17 -3.08 -7.87
C HIS A 14 -10.02 -2.66 -6.67
N GLU A 15 -9.78 -3.25 -5.50
CA GLU A 15 -10.60 -3.11 -4.30
C GLU A 15 -9.89 -2.33 -3.19
N SER A 16 -10.66 -1.68 -2.32
CA SER A 16 -10.13 -1.06 -1.11
C SER A 16 -9.93 -2.12 -0.04
N ILE A 17 -8.69 -2.34 0.37
CA ILE A 17 -8.32 -3.29 1.43
C ILE A 17 -8.54 -2.65 2.80
N LEU A 18 -8.10 -1.39 2.95
CA LEU A 18 -8.18 -0.65 4.20
C LEU A 18 -8.53 0.80 3.91
N SER A 19 -9.41 1.41 4.69
CA SER A 19 -9.72 2.84 4.58
C SER A 19 -9.82 3.41 5.99
N LYS A 20 -9.03 4.44 6.29
CA LYS A 20 -9.03 5.10 7.60
C LYS A 20 -8.86 6.59 7.48
N GLU A 21 -9.42 7.33 8.43
CA GLU A 21 -9.16 8.75 8.57
C GLU A 21 -8.12 8.96 9.67
N THR A 22 -7.05 9.68 9.34
CA THR A 22 -6.03 10.07 10.33
C THR A 22 -6.52 11.27 11.14
N LYS A 23 -6.05 11.42 12.38
CA LYS A 23 -6.40 12.56 13.26
C LYS A 23 -6.07 13.94 12.67
N ASN A 24 -5.20 14.00 11.66
CA ASN A 24 -4.89 15.22 10.92
C ASN A 24 -5.91 15.55 9.81
N GLY A 25 -6.99 14.78 9.68
CA GLY A 25 -8.01 14.95 8.64
C GLY A 25 -7.60 14.41 7.27
N PHE A 26 -6.52 13.62 7.18
CA PHE A 26 -6.18 12.93 5.94
C PHE A 26 -6.88 11.58 5.88
N LEU A 27 -7.63 11.38 4.80
CA LEU A 27 -8.23 10.10 4.46
C LEU A 27 -7.17 9.22 3.80
N VAL A 28 -6.90 8.06 4.39
CA VAL A 28 -5.92 7.08 3.96
C VAL A 28 -6.68 5.86 3.47
N ASP A 29 -6.61 5.62 2.16
CA ASP A 29 -7.12 4.43 1.50
C ASP A 29 -5.93 3.57 1.08
N VAL A 30 -5.88 2.33 1.50
CA VAL A 30 -5.02 1.30 0.91
C VAL A 30 -5.88 0.50 -0.04
N ARG A 31 -5.52 0.50 -1.31
CA ARG A 31 -6.23 -0.26 -2.34
C ARG A 31 -5.31 -1.27 -2.97
N MET A 32 -5.89 -2.39 -3.34
CA MET A 32 -5.22 -3.34 -4.19
C MET A 32 -5.14 -2.80 -5.60
N VAL A 33 -3.94 -2.88 -6.16
CA VAL A 33 -3.68 -2.49 -7.52
C VAL A 33 -2.94 -3.61 -8.24
N LYS A 34 -3.20 -3.74 -9.53
CA LYS A 34 -2.44 -4.62 -10.40
C LYS A 34 -1.47 -3.79 -11.21
N ARG A 35 -0.17 -4.02 -11.02
CA ARG A 35 0.91 -3.31 -11.70
C ARG A 35 1.95 -4.31 -12.17
N HIS A 36 2.50 -4.16 -13.38
CA HIS A 36 3.48 -5.11 -13.94
C HIS A 36 3.08 -6.59 -13.84
N ARG A 37 1.78 -6.90 -13.95
CA ARG A 37 1.17 -8.24 -13.82
C ARG A 37 1.20 -8.86 -12.42
N GLN A 38 1.46 -8.10 -11.36
CA GLN A 38 1.33 -8.54 -9.98
C GLN A 38 0.35 -7.67 -9.19
N TYR A 39 -0.24 -8.24 -8.16
CA TYR A 39 -1.08 -7.51 -7.22
C TYR A 39 -0.18 -6.89 -6.14
N GLU A 40 -0.41 -5.61 -5.89
CA GLU A 40 0.33 -4.79 -4.93
C GLU A 40 -0.66 -3.94 -4.14
N ALA A 41 -0.28 -3.52 -2.94
CA ALA A 41 -1.02 -2.51 -2.19
C ALA A 41 -0.52 -1.11 -2.58
N ALA A 42 -1.45 -0.25 -2.99
CA ALA A 42 -1.20 1.15 -3.24
C ALA A 42 -1.84 2.02 -2.17
N LEU A 43 -1.11 3.05 -1.75
CA LEU A 43 -1.59 4.04 -0.81
C LEU A 43 -2.23 5.21 -1.56
N PHE A 44 -3.42 5.58 -1.15
CA PHE A 44 -4.17 6.74 -1.60
C PHE A 44 -4.40 7.65 -0.42
N LEU A 45 -3.97 8.89 -0.54
CA LEU A 45 -4.12 9.88 0.50
C LEU A 45 -5.01 11.00 -0.03
N ASN A 46 -6.20 11.12 0.55
CA ASN A 46 -7.27 12.02 0.12
C ASN A 46 -7.60 11.84 -1.38
N GLY A 47 -7.70 10.58 -1.83
CA GLY A 47 -7.92 10.22 -3.23
C GLY A 47 -6.70 10.36 -4.15
N ARG A 48 -5.56 10.85 -3.66
CA ARG A 48 -4.33 10.98 -4.44
C ARG A 48 -3.42 9.77 -4.26
N TYR A 49 -3.07 9.09 -5.35
CA TYR A 49 -2.08 8.02 -5.32
C TYR A 49 -0.75 8.51 -4.76
N LYS A 50 -0.16 7.69 -3.89
CA LYS A 50 1.15 7.93 -3.30
C LYS A 50 2.10 6.81 -3.69
N PRO A 51 3.21 7.13 -4.37
CA PRO A 51 4.25 6.15 -4.59
C PRO A 51 4.80 5.71 -3.23
N GLY A 52 5.05 4.42 -3.11
CA GLY A 52 5.38 3.77 -1.86
C GLY A 52 5.70 2.30 -2.07
N PRO A 53 6.13 1.60 -1.01
CA PRO A 53 6.32 0.17 -1.07
C PRO A 53 5.01 -0.53 -1.46
N PRO A 54 5.08 -1.58 -2.28
CA PRO A 54 3.92 -2.37 -2.71
C PRO A 54 3.28 -3.15 -1.58
N LEU A 55 3.91 -3.20 -0.40
CA LEU A 55 3.44 -3.84 0.82
C LEU A 55 3.86 -2.99 2.04
N PRO A 56 3.09 -3.02 3.14
CA PRO A 56 3.46 -2.29 4.35
C PRO A 56 4.79 -2.85 4.89
N ARG A 57 5.73 -1.96 5.21
CA ARG A 57 7.04 -2.35 5.74
C ARG A 57 7.09 -2.18 7.24
N PRO A 58 7.75 -3.09 7.98
CA PRO A 58 7.94 -2.91 9.42
C PRO A 58 8.78 -1.65 9.68
N LEU A 59 8.41 -0.91 10.73
CA LEU A 59 9.22 0.15 11.30
C LEU A 59 10.31 -0.47 12.16
N ASP A 60 11.53 0.05 12.05
CA ASP A 60 12.66 -0.36 12.89
C ASP A 60 12.38 -0.06 14.37
N ASN A 61 11.71 1.06 14.63
CA ASN A 61 11.30 1.47 15.96
C ASN A 61 9.78 1.74 15.99
N PRO A 62 8.95 0.74 16.34
CA PRO A 62 7.51 0.93 16.42
C PRO A 62 7.19 2.02 17.45
N SER A 63 6.31 2.95 17.10
CA SER A 63 6.01 4.11 17.93
C SER A 63 4.52 4.14 18.25
N GLY A 64 4.18 3.92 19.52
CA GLY A 64 2.81 3.70 19.96
C GLY A 64 2.22 2.45 19.30
N ASP A 65 1.05 2.59 18.69
CA ASP A 65 0.35 1.51 17.96
C ASP A 65 0.87 1.30 16.52
N THR A 66 1.78 2.15 16.05
CA THR A 66 2.28 2.08 14.68
C THR A 66 3.50 1.17 14.61
N THR A 67 3.34 0.01 13.98
CA THR A 67 4.41 -0.98 13.79
C THR A 67 4.90 -1.06 12.35
N HIS A 68 4.08 -0.65 11.38
CA HIS A 68 4.40 -0.68 9.97
C HIS A 68 4.17 0.68 9.31
N TRP A 69 4.75 0.88 8.14
CA TRP A 69 4.60 2.10 7.36
C TRP A 69 4.47 1.82 5.86
N MET A 70 3.77 2.73 5.17
CA MET A 70 3.66 2.76 3.71
C MET A 70 3.66 4.22 3.21
N GLY A 71 4.09 4.42 1.96
CA GLY A 71 4.17 5.73 1.31
C GLY A 71 5.52 6.44 1.50
N VAL A 72 6.02 7.08 0.44
CA VAL A 72 7.30 7.82 0.44
C VAL A 72 7.26 9.08 1.31
N ARG A 73 6.21 9.90 1.16
CA ARG A 73 5.97 11.14 1.94
C ARG A 73 4.61 11.76 1.60
N PRO A 74 3.74 12.07 2.60
CA PRO A 74 3.87 11.71 4.01
C PRO A 74 3.81 10.17 4.19
N SER A 75 4.62 9.64 5.11
CA SER A 75 4.60 8.23 5.46
C SER A 75 3.40 7.97 6.37
N VAL A 76 2.61 6.96 6.02
CA VAL A 76 1.43 6.58 6.80
C VAL A 76 1.80 5.38 7.65
N GLY A 77 1.54 5.51 8.94
CA GLY A 77 1.69 4.44 9.91
C GLY A 77 0.50 3.49 9.92
N PHE A 78 0.78 2.20 10.04
CA PHE A 78 -0.18 1.12 10.20
C PHE A 78 0.11 0.34 11.47
N THR A 79 -0.94 -0.17 12.10
CA THR A 79 -0.81 -1.17 13.16
C THR A 79 -0.38 -2.52 12.58
N ASP A 80 0.00 -3.46 13.44
CA ASP A 80 0.38 -4.80 13.02
C ASP A 80 -0.80 -5.51 12.33
N GLU A 81 -1.99 -5.41 12.91
CA GLU A 81 -3.22 -6.00 12.38
C GLU A 81 -3.59 -5.42 11.01
N GLU A 82 -3.48 -4.10 10.84
CA GLU A 82 -3.73 -3.45 9.55
C GLU A 82 -2.72 -3.91 8.50
N ALA A 83 -1.45 -3.98 8.86
CA ALA A 83 -0.39 -4.40 7.96
C ALA A 83 -0.54 -5.87 7.55
N GLN A 84 -0.83 -6.76 8.51
CA GLN A 84 -1.11 -8.17 8.27
C GLN A 84 -2.31 -8.34 7.34
N THR A 85 -3.39 -7.58 7.54
CA THR A 85 -4.57 -7.62 6.66
C THR A 85 -4.18 -7.29 5.22
N ILE A 86 -3.40 -6.22 5.01
CA ILE A 86 -2.95 -5.83 3.67
C ILE A 86 -2.04 -6.89 3.04
N LEU A 87 -1.12 -7.45 3.83
CA LEU A 87 -0.21 -8.50 3.39
C LEU A 87 -0.97 -9.76 2.98
N ASP A 88 -1.92 -10.19 3.80
CA ASP A 88 -2.72 -11.40 3.56
C ASP A 88 -3.61 -11.26 2.34
N ASP A 89 -4.24 -10.10 2.15
CA ASP A 89 -5.13 -9.83 1.01
C ASP A 89 -4.34 -9.83 -0.31
N VAL A 90 -3.24 -9.08 -0.36
CA VAL A 90 -2.35 -9.04 -1.53
C VAL A 90 -1.74 -10.41 -1.80
N LYS A 91 -1.32 -11.13 -0.77
CA LYS A 91 -0.76 -12.48 -0.92
C LYS A 91 -1.81 -13.46 -1.43
N SER A 92 -3.02 -13.42 -0.90
CA SER A 92 -4.14 -14.28 -1.30
C SER A 92 -4.51 -14.05 -2.76
N GLN A 93 -4.56 -12.79 -3.21
CA GLN A 93 -4.85 -12.47 -4.61
C GLN A 93 -3.71 -12.88 -5.55
N ASN A 94 -2.45 -12.68 -5.16
CA ASN A 94 -1.33 -13.19 -5.94
C ASN A 94 -1.31 -14.73 -6.01
N ASP A 95 -1.61 -15.42 -4.90
CA ASP A 95 -1.66 -16.89 -4.83
C ASP A 95 -2.79 -17.45 -5.70
N LEU A 96 -4.00 -16.87 -5.57
CA LEU A 96 -5.17 -17.22 -6.38
C LEU A 96 -4.91 -17.09 -7.89
N HIS A 97 -4.13 -16.08 -8.27
CA HIS A 97 -3.76 -15.84 -9.66
C HIS A 97 -2.43 -16.51 -10.08
N HIS A 98 -1.81 -17.31 -9.21
CA HIS A 98 -0.51 -17.96 -9.42
C HIS A 98 0.60 -16.99 -9.84
N ILE A 99 0.58 -15.77 -9.31
CA ILE A 99 1.57 -14.73 -9.58
C ILE A 99 2.67 -14.77 -8.52
N THR A 100 3.92 -14.82 -8.97
CA THR A 100 5.07 -14.63 -8.08
C THR A 100 5.25 -13.16 -7.77
N PHE A 101 4.82 -12.73 -6.58
CA PHE A 101 5.04 -11.37 -6.10
C PHE A 101 6.54 -11.06 -6.01
N ARG A 102 6.94 -9.93 -6.57
CA ARG A 102 8.31 -9.44 -6.60
C ARG A 102 8.35 -8.04 -6.01
N ASP A 103 8.83 -7.95 -4.77
CA ASP A 103 9.16 -6.68 -4.14
C ASP A 103 10.30 -6.01 -4.92
N THR A 104 9.96 -4.97 -5.68
CA THR A 104 10.92 -4.16 -6.44
C THR A 104 11.18 -2.82 -5.77
N TRP A 105 10.52 -2.55 -4.64
CA TRP A 105 10.63 -1.28 -3.96
C TRP A 105 11.94 -1.12 -3.21
N GLY A 106 12.60 0.03 -3.42
CA GLY A 106 13.90 0.34 -2.80
C GLY A 106 15.10 -0.33 -3.47
N ARG A 107 14.90 -1.18 -4.50
CA ARG A 107 16.02 -1.78 -5.25
C ARG A 107 16.78 -0.80 -6.15
N GLU A 108 16.30 0.45 -6.27
CA GLU A 108 16.98 1.56 -6.96
C GLU A 108 17.72 2.52 -6.00
N TYR A 109 17.78 2.24 -4.69
CA TYR A 109 18.57 3.01 -3.70
C TYR A 109 19.62 2.14 -3.00
N GLY A 110 20.19 1.17 -3.71
CA GLY A 110 21.42 0.49 -3.30
C GLY A 110 22.49 0.78 -4.34
N ASP A 111 23.40 1.68 -3.99
CA ASP A 111 24.67 1.95 -4.68
C ASP A 111 25.47 0.66 -4.90
#